data_AF-A0A1P8YA43-F1
#
_entry.id   AF-A0A1P8YA43-F1
#
_cell.length_a   1.000
_cell.length_b   1.000
_cell.length_c   1.000
_cell.angle_alpha   90.00
_cell.angle_beta   90.00
_cell.angle_gamma   90.00
#
_symmetry.space_group_name_H-M   'P 1'
#
loop_
_entity.id
_entity.type
_entity.pdbx_description
1 polymer ?
#
loop_
_entity_poly.entity_id
_entity_poly.type
_entity_poly.pdbx_seq_one_letter_code
_entity_poly.pdbx_strand_id
1 'polypeptide(L)'
;MTERVSAESRLYELTPTTQGPLYPPSEAVDREGNFVVVGWITRDAGDGSVRRDWGSAIVDAATPVPEFGGVEPYTIVRELGAELSAEDGATVLHTLPLPLPANNYPIVFAPDQVPEAAQVRRPSYAFHETPIPDLRHEDGRRLTQPVTLGTGCGRGAPCGWGSARTAGTASSSSSSRA
;
A
#
# COMPACT_ATOMS: atom_id res chain seq x y z
N MET A 1 -22.13 -13.03 47.19
CA MET A 1 -22.15 -13.72 45.87
C MET A 1 -21.51 -12.75 44.90
N THR A 2 -20.20 -12.87 44.71
CA THR A 2 -19.41 -11.90 43.97
C THR A 2 -19.02 -12.55 42.66
N GLU A 3 -19.77 -12.25 41.60
CA GLU A 3 -19.42 -12.66 40.24
C GLU A 3 -18.09 -12.00 39.85
N ARG A 4 -17.06 -12.82 39.69
CA ARG A 4 -15.85 -12.44 38.96
C ARG A 4 -16.14 -12.66 37.48
N VAL A 5 -16.40 -11.58 36.75
CA VAL A 5 -16.41 -11.63 35.28
C VAL A 5 -14.97 -11.80 34.82
N SER A 6 -14.67 -12.96 34.23
CA SER A 6 -13.41 -13.26 33.56
C SER A 6 -13.35 -12.46 32.26
N ALA A 7 -12.27 -11.70 32.06
CA ALA A 7 -12.01 -11.01 30.80
C ALA A 7 -11.50 -12.01 29.76
N GLU A 8 -12.42 -12.71 29.08
CA GLU A 8 -12.09 -13.49 27.90
C GLU A 8 -11.78 -12.54 26.74
N SER A 9 -10.50 -12.35 26.43
CA SER A 9 -10.07 -11.69 25.20
C SER A 9 -10.42 -12.57 23.99
N ARG A 10 -11.06 -11.99 22.98
CA ARG A 10 -11.38 -12.65 21.71
C ARG A 10 -10.50 -12.08 20.60
N LEU A 11 -9.88 -12.97 19.81
CA LEU A 11 -9.10 -12.60 18.63
C LEU A 11 -10.04 -12.59 17.41
N TYR A 12 -10.07 -11.47 16.69
CA TYR A 12 -10.82 -11.35 15.43
C TYR A 12 -9.81 -11.21 14.29
N GLU A 13 -9.94 -12.07 13.28
CA GLU A 13 -9.24 -11.92 12.01
C GLU A 13 -10.03 -10.91 11.16
N LEU A 14 -9.46 -9.71 10.99
CA LEU A 14 -10.08 -8.66 10.18
C LEU A 14 -9.44 -8.66 8.80
N THR A 15 -10.23 -8.92 7.76
CA THR A 15 -9.80 -8.74 6.37
C THR A 15 -9.93 -7.27 5.99
N PRO A 16 -8.85 -6.61 5.53
CA PRO A 16 -8.93 -5.25 5.03
C PRO A 16 -9.89 -5.17 3.84
N THR A 17 -11.00 -4.43 4.00
CA THR A 17 -11.99 -4.21 2.92
C THR A 17 -11.72 -2.92 2.14
N THR A 18 -10.70 -2.16 2.53
CA THR A 18 -10.39 -0.83 2.00
C THR A 18 -9.35 -0.84 0.88
N GLN A 19 -8.85 -2.00 0.47
CA GLN A 19 -8.09 -2.06 -0.78
C GLN A 19 -9.06 -1.75 -1.91
N GLY A 20 -8.70 -0.76 -2.74
CA GLY A 20 -9.42 -0.45 -3.96
C GLY A 20 -9.41 -1.61 -4.96
N PRO A 21 -9.83 -1.40 -6.21
CA PRO A 21 -9.63 -2.41 -7.25
C PRO A 21 -8.15 -2.82 -7.31
N LEU A 22 -7.88 -4.05 -7.76
CA LEU A 22 -6.51 -4.53 -7.95
C LEU A 22 -5.78 -3.82 -9.11
N TYR A 23 -6.48 -2.92 -9.81
CA TYR A 23 -5.99 -2.18 -10.97
C TYR A 23 -6.51 -0.73 -10.94
N PRO A 24 -5.63 0.28 -11.07
CA PRO A 24 -4.16 0.15 -11.03
C PRO A 24 -3.68 -0.45 -9.68
N PRO A 25 -2.51 -1.13 -9.63
CA PRO A 25 -2.08 -1.89 -8.45
C PRO A 25 -1.97 -1.09 -7.14
N SER A 26 -1.70 0.21 -7.22
CA SER A 26 -1.60 1.11 -6.07
C SER A 26 -1.83 2.58 -6.45
N GLU A 27 -2.15 3.40 -5.45
CA GLU A 27 -2.28 4.86 -5.56
C GLU A 27 -0.95 5.61 -5.37
N ALA A 28 0.13 4.90 -5.01
CA ALA A 28 1.46 5.44 -4.83
C ALA A 28 2.48 4.72 -5.71
N VAL A 29 3.44 5.49 -6.23
CA VAL A 29 4.55 4.97 -7.05
C VAL A 29 5.90 5.39 -6.46
N ASP A 30 6.97 4.68 -6.84
CA ASP A 30 8.34 5.11 -6.60
C ASP A 30 8.76 6.21 -7.60
N ARG A 31 10.03 6.61 -7.57
CA ARG A 31 10.57 7.66 -8.46
C ARG A 31 10.58 7.23 -9.92
N GLU A 32 10.72 5.94 -10.16
CA GLU A 32 10.78 5.30 -11.47
C GLU A 32 9.37 5.10 -12.06
N GLY A 33 8.33 5.27 -11.25
CA GLY A 33 6.93 5.15 -11.63
C GLY A 33 6.33 3.76 -11.39
N ASN A 34 7.07 2.86 -10.74
CA ASN A 34 6.57 1.54 -10.35
C ASN A 34 5.62 1.66 -9.17
N PHE A 35 4.58 0.85 -9.15
CA PHE A 35 3.61 0.82 -8.07
C PHE A 35 4.21 0.29 -6.78
N VAL A 36 3.96 1.00 -5.68
CA VAL A 36 4.27 0.53 -4.33
C VAL A 36 3.02 -0.12 -3.76
N VAL A 37 2.95 -1.44 -3.78
CA VAL A 37 1.76 -2.21 -3.37
C VAL A 37 1.96 -2.74 -1.95
N VAL A 38 0.97 -2.51 -1.10
CA VAL A 38 0.83 -3.18 0.21
C VAL A 38 -0.61 -3.68 0.31
N GLY A 39 -0.80 -4.98 0.28
CA GLY A 39 -2.12 -5.62 0.25
C GLY A 39 -2.11 -6.90 -0.58
N TRP A 40 -3.18 -7.13 -1.35
CA TRP A 40 -3.26 -8.25 -2.28
C TRP A 40 -2.23 -8.11 -3.41
N ILE A 41 -1.28 -9.03 -3.43
CA ILE A 41 -0.33 -9.26 -4.52
C ILE A 41 -0.87 -10.40 -5.38
N THR A 42 -1.09 -10.12 -6.68
CA THR A 42 -1.59 -11.11 -7.63
C THR A 42 -0.42 -11.82 -8.31
N ARG A 43 -0.50 -13.15 -8.41
CA ARG A 43 0.58 -14.00 -8.92
C ARG A 43 0.01 -15.09 -9.80
N ASP A 44 0.80 -15.52 -10.78
CA ASP A 44 0.50 -16.73 -11.53
C ASP A 44 0.61 -17.95 -10.59
N ALA A 45 -0.43 -18.77 -10.57
CA ALA A 45 -0.46 -20.02 -9.80
C ALA A 45 0.21 -21.18 -10.56
N GLY A 46 0.57 -21.00 -11.84
CA GLY A 46 1.20 -21.99 -12.70
C GLY A 46 0.23 -22.93 -13.42
N ASP A 47 -1.07 -22.82 -13.14
CA ASP A 47 -2.16 -23.57 -13.78
C ASP A 47 -3.07 -22.68 -14.65
N GLY A 48 -2.64 -21.44 -14.92
CA GLY A 48 -3.43 -20.44 -15.63
C GLY A 48 -4.42 -19.68 -14.74
N SER A 49 -4.46 -19.97 -13.43
CA SER A 49 -5.21 -19.17 -12.46
C SER A 49 -4.33 -18.13 -11.77
N VAL A 50 -4.97 -17.11 -11.20
CA VAL A 50 -4.29 -16.05 -10.45
C VAL A 50 -4.51 -16.27 -8.95
N ARG A 51 -3.40 -16.47 -8.24
CA ARG A 51 -3.37 -16.51 -6.78
C ARG A 51 -3.24 -15.11 -6.21
N ARG A 52 -3.85 -14.88 -5.05
CA ARG A 52 -3.75 -13.61 -4.31
C ARG A 52 -3.18 -13.87 -2.93
N ASP A 53 -2.10 -13.19 -2.59
CA ASP A 53 -1.49 -13.24 -1.27
C ASP A 53 -1.45 -11.85 -0.66
N TRP A 54 -1.60 -11.77 0.65
CA TRP A 54 -1.29 -10.53 1.34
C TRP A 54 0.23 -10.34 1.42
N GLY A 55 0.72 -9.17 1.04
CA GLY A 55 2.14 -8.85 1.08
C GLY A 55 2.43 -7.43 0.63
N SER A 56 3.69 -7.16 0.34
CA SER A 56 4.15 -5.87 -0.17
C SER A 56 5.20 -6.06 -1.25
N ALA A 57 5.12 -5.27 -2.31
CA ALA A 57 6.01 -5.37 -3.45
C ALA A 57 6.10 -4.05 -4.22
N ILE A 58 7.20 -3.89 -4.97
CA ILE A 58 7.32 -2.94 -6.06
C ILE A 58 6.88 -3.66 -7.34
N VAL A 59 5.83 -3.14 -7.97
CA VAL A 59 5.20 -3.71 -9.17
C VAL A 59 5.42 -2.80 -10.37
N ASP A 60 5.83 -3.39 -11.48
CA ASP A 60 6.18 -2.67 -12.70
C ASP A 60 5.00 -1.85 -13.24
N ALA A 61 5.28 -0.63 -13.71
CA ALA A 61 4.26 0.27 -14.26
C ALA A 61 3.58 -0.28 -15.53
N ALA A 62 4.26 -1.16 -16.25
CA ALA A 62 3.80 -1.86 -17.44
C ALA A 62 3.27 -3.28 -17.13
N THR A 63 2.96 -3.58 -15.87
CA THR A 63 2.28 -4.83 -15.50
C THR A 63 1.03 -5.06 -16.37
N PRO A 64 0.71 -6.31 -16.74
CA PRO A 64 -0.45 -6.61 -17.56
C PRO A 64 -1.74 -6.00 -17.03
N VAL A 65 -2.56 -5.49 -17.94
CA VAL A 65 -3.85 -4.87 -17.63
C VAL A 65 -4.94 -5.88 -17.95
N PRO A 66 -5.72 -6.36 -16.97
CA PRO A 66 -6.79 -7.32 -17.24
C PRO A 66 -7.91 -6.66 -18.03
N GLU A 67 -8.75 -7.50 -18.63
CA GLU A 67 -10.09 -7.08 -19.04
C GLU A 67 -10.88 -6.50 -17.85
N PHE A 68 -11.85 -5.65 -18.13
CA PHE A 68 -12.65 -5.01 -17.10
C PHE A 68 -13.32 -6.05 -16.18
N GLY A 69 -13.06 -5.94 -14.87
CA GLY A 69 -13.55 -6.88 -13.85
C GLY A 69 -12.71 -8.16 -13.70
N GLY A 70 -11.72 -8.38 -14.56
CA GLY A 70 -10.75 -9.47 -14.47
C GLY A 70 -9.58 -9.17 -13.53
N VAL A 71 -8.67 -10.13 -13.39
CA VAL A 71 -7.44 -10.02 -12.62
C VAL A 71 -6.32 -10.75 -13.33
N GLU A 72 -5.19 -10.07 -13.55
CA GLU A 72 -3.95 -10.67 -14.04
C GLU A 72 -2.90 -10.77 -12.91
N PRO A 73 -1.85 -11.58 -13.08
CA PRO A 73 -0.64 -11.52 -12.25
C PRO A 73 0.10 -10.20 -12.41
N TYR A 74 0.64 -9.69 -11.30
CA TYR A 74 1.54 -8.55 -11.36
C TYR A 74 2.91 -8.94 -11.90
N THR A 75 3.52 -8.04 -12.68
CA THR A 75 4.96 -8.08 -12.94
C THR A 75 5.70 -7.46 -11.76
N ILE A 76 6.15 -8.31 -10.84
CA ILE A 76 6.81 -7.88 -9.61
C ILE A 76 8.28 -7.62 -9.91
N VAL A 77 8.69 -6.37 -9.76
CA VAL A 77 10.10 -5.96 -9.88
C VAL A 77 10.87 -6.44 -8.65
N ARG A 78 10.25 -6.28 -7.47
CA ARG A 78 10.91 -6.58 -6.20
C ARG A 78 9.91 -6.81 -5.07
N GLU A 79 10.13 -7.86 -4.29
CA GLU A 79 9.39 -8.09 -3.04
C GLU A 79 9.90 -7.17 -1.94
N LEU A 80 8.98 -6.66 -1.12
CA LEU A 80 9.31 -5.91 0.09
C LEU A 80 9.18 -6.86 1.28
N GLY A 81 10.23 -6.95 2.09
CA GLY A 81 10.21 -7.76 3.30
C GLY A 81 9.23 -7.22 4.35
N ALA A 82 8.87 -8.06 5.32
CA ALA A 82 8.09 -7.64 6.50
C ALA A 82 8.79 -6.49 7.26
N GLU A 83 10.13 -6.56 7.34
CA GLU A 83 11.00 -5.46 7.71
C GLU A 83 11.65 -4.91 6.45
N LEU A 84 11.53 -3.61 6.24
CA LEU A 84 12.11 -2.93 5.09
C LEU A 84 13.63 -2.84 5.25
N SER A 85 14.35 -3.09 4.16
CA SER A 85 15.77 -2.75 4.10
C SER A 85 15.96 -1.23 4.24
N ALA A 86 17.18 -0.79 4.58
CA ALA A 86 17.48 0.64 4.66
C ALA A 86 17.25 1.35 3.31
N GLU A 87 17.54 0.65 2.21
CA GLU A 87 17.29 1.13 0.85
C GLU A 87 15.79 1.28 0.59
N ASP A 88 15.00 0.26 0.90
CA ASP A 88 13.54 0.29 0.71
C ASP A 88 12.85 1.32 1.58
N GLY A 89 13.29 1.42 2.83
CA GLY A 89 12.80 2.42 3.75
C GLY A 89 13.09 3.85 3.30
N ALA A 90 14.10 4.05 2.45
CA ALA A 90 14.47 5.35 1.88
C ALA A 90 13.73 5.69 0.58
N THR A 91 13.02 4.75 -0.05
CA THR A 91 12.24 4.98 -1.26
C THR A 91 11.23 6.10 -1.05
N VAL A 92 11.34 7.19 -1.82
CA VAL A 92 10.44 8.34 -1.77
C VAL A 92 9.16 8.04 -2.53
N LEU A 93 8.02 8.28 -1.90
CA LEU A 93 6.72 8.07 -2.49
C LEU A 93 6.31 9.24 -3.39
N HIS A 94 5.76 8.89 -4.55
CA HIS A 94 5.32 9.82 -5.57
C HIS A 94 3.85 9.59 -5.92
N THR A 95 3.21 10.64 -6.47
CA THR A 95 1.83 10.61 -6.94
C THR A 95 1.69 9.82 -8.23
N LEU A 96 0.50 9.27 -8.49
CA LEU A 96 0.20 8.74 -9.81
C LEU A 96 0.27 9.83 -10.90
N PRO A 97 0.90 9.55 -12.05
CA PRO A 97 0.83 10.43 -13.21
C PRO A 97 -0.52 10.30 -13.93
N LEU A 98 -0.81 11.23 -14.84
CA LEU A 98 -1.89 11.09 -15.82
C LEU A 98 -1.31 11.05 -17.25
N PRO A 99 -1.67 10.07 -18.09
CA PRO A 99 -2.61 8.98 -17.83
C PRO A 99 -2.10 7.99 -16.76
N LEU A 100 -3.05 7.32 -16.08
CA LEU A 100 -2.71 6.30 -15.09
C LEU A 100 -2.00 5.12 -15.77
N PRO A 101 -0.84 4.68 -15.24
CA PRO A 101 -0.23 3.43 -15.69
C PRO A 101 -1.14 2.25 -15.33
N ALA A 102 -1.01 1.16 -16.08
CA ALA A 102 -1.74 -0.11 -15.87
C ALA A 102 -3.24 0.05 -15.49
N ASN A 103 -3.99 0.87 -16.23
CA ASN A 103 -5.38 1.19 -15.93
C ASN A 103 -6.34 0.66 -17.02
N ASN A 104 -7.38 -0.06 -16.61
CA ASN A 104 -8.49 -0.53 -17.47
C ASN A 104 -9.83 0.17 -17.19
N TYR A 105 -9.88 1.13 -16.27
CA TYR A 105 -11.08 1.91 -16.00
C TYR A 105 -11.10 3.16 -16.89
N PRO A 106 -12.05 3.29 -17.83
CA PRO A 106 -12.19 4.51 -18.60
C PRO A 106 -12.59 5.65 -17.65
N ILE A 107 -11.71 6.64 -17.51
CA ILE A 107 -12.03 7.84 -16.74
C ILE A 107 -12.93 8.72 -17.60
N VAL A 108 -14.24 8.61 -17.40
CA VAL A 108 -15.25 9.42 -18.09
C VAL A 108 -15.64 10.58 -17.16
N PHE A 109 -15.20 11.78 -17.50
CA PHE A 109 -15.71 12.99 -16.86
C PHE A 109 -16.98 13.44 -17.59
N ALA A 110 -17.86 14.14 -16.86
CA ALA A 110 -18.96 14.84 -17.52
C ALA A 110 -18.36 15.83 -18.53
N PRO A 111 -18.79 15.82 -19.81
CA PRO A 111 -18.20 16.68 -20.85
C PRO A 111 -18.17 18.16 -20.48
N ASP A 112 -19.18 18.64 -19.76
CA ASP A 112 -19.28 20.04 -19.31
C ASP A 112 -18.23 20.43 -18.25
N GLN A 113 -17.64 19.45 -17.54
CA GLN A 113 -16.63 19.71 -16.51
C GLN A 113 -15.23 19.77 -17.10
N VAL A 114 -14.87 18.80 -17.93
CA VAL A 114 -13.55 18.70 -18.57
C VAL A 114 -13.72 18.11 -19.97
N PRO A 115 -14.00 18.93 -21.00
CA PRO A 115 -14.32 18.46 -22.34
C PRO A 115 -13.22 17.57 -22.95
N GLU A 116 -11.96 17.87 -22.62
CA GLU A 116 -10.77 17.18 -23.14
C GLU A 116 -10.05 16.36 -22.07
N ALA A 117 -10.79 15.75 -21.13
CA ALA A 117 -10.19 15.06 -19.99
C ALA A 117 -9.20 13.94 -20.39
N ALA A 118 -9.49 13.24 -21.49
CA ALA A 118 -8.62 12.19 -22.04
C ALA A 118 -7.28 12.74 -22.56
N GLN A 119 -7.19 14.03 -22.84
CA GLN A 119 -5.96 14.70 -23.29
C GLN A 119 -5.12 15.25 -22.13
N VAL A 120 -5.66 15.27 -20.90
CA VAL A 120 -4.94 15.77 -19.73
C VAL A 120 -3.70 14.91 -19.49
N ARG A 121 -2.55 15.57 -19.33
CA ARG A 121 -1.28 14.94 -18.97
C ARG A 121 -0.77 15.62 -17.71
N ARG A 122 -0.37 14.81 -16.71
CA ARG A 122 0.23 15.30 -15.47
C ARG A 122 1.43 14.43 -15.11
N PRO A 123 2.60 15.02 -14.83
CA PRO A 123 3.72 14.25 -14.36
C PRO A 123 3.46 13.73 -12.94
N SER A 124 4.24 12.73 -12.54
CA SER A 124 4.32 12.28 -11.16
C SER A 124 5.17 13.26 -10.35
N TYR A 125 4.78 13.53 -9.10
CA TYR A 125 5.52 14.37 -8.16
C TYR A 125 5.77 13.61 -6.87
N ALA A 126 6.93 13.83 -6.24
CA ALA A 126 7.14 13.36 -4.87
C ALA A 126 6.10 14.03 -3.95
N PHE A 127 5.55 13.30 -2.97
CA PHE A 127 4.43 13.81 -2.16
C PHE A 127 4.70 15.15 -1.46
N HIS A 128 5.93 15.37 -1.04
CA HIS A 128 6.37 16.60 -0.38
C HIS A 128 6.61 17.77 -1.35
N GLU A 129 6.63 17.50 -2.66
CA GLU A 129 6.86 18.46 -3.73
C GLU A 129 5.61 18.74 -4.56
N THR A 130 4.58 17.89 -4.48
CA THR A 130 3.32 17.99 -5.25
C THR A 130 2.76 19.41 -5.30
N PRO A 131 2.52 19.98 -6.50
CA PRO A 131 1.93 21.31 -6.63
C PRO A 131 0.54 21.37 -6.00
N ILE A 132 0.29 22.42 -5.22
CA ILE A 132 -1.02 22.72 -4.64
C ILE A 132 -1.51 23.99 -5.35
N PRO A 133 -2.52 23.91 -6.23
CA PRO A 133 -2.92 25.01 -7.12
C PRO A 133 -3.22 26.33 -6.41
N ASP A 134 -3.81 26.26 -5.21
CA ASP A 134 -4.27 27.43 -4.46
C ASP A 134 -3.33 27.82 -3.30
N LEU A 135 -2.15 27.20 -3.20
CA LEU A 135 -1.22 27.44 -2.09
C LEU A 135 -0.64 28.86 -2.16
N ARG A 136 -0.88 29.64 -1.12
CA ARG A 136 -0.27 30.96 -0.95
C ARG A 136 1.00 30.87 -0.11
N HIS A 137 1.82 31.91 -0.18
CA HIS A 137 3.05 31.96 0.60
C HIS A 137 2.76 31.92 2.11
N GLU A 138 1.70 32.60 2.55
CA GLU A 138 1.26 32.67 3.94
C GLU A 138 0.71 31.34 4.49
N ASP A 139 0.21 30.45 3.64
CA ASP A 139 -0.34 29.16 4.09
C ASP A 139 0.77 28.21 4.57
N GLY A 140 1.94 28.31 3.94
CA GLY A 140 3.06 27.39 4.16
C GLY A 140 2.74 25.95 3.74
N ARG A 141 3.79 25.12 3.58
CA ARG A 141 3.59 23.68 3.31
C ARG A 141 3.61 22.89 4.60
N ARG A 142 2.61 22.03 4.80
CA ARG A 142 2.59 21.08 5.92
C ARG A 142 3.65 19.98 5.78
N LEU A 143 3.87 19.52 4.55
CA LEU A 143 4.88 18.52 4.22
C LEU A 143 6.00 19.20 3.42
N THR A 144 7.20 19.19 3.99
CA THR A 144 8.42 19.74 3.38
C THR A 144 9.55 18.73 3.30
N GLN A 145 9.44 17.61 4.05
CA GLN A 145 10.43 16.54 4.05
C GLN A 145 9.96 15.38 3.17
N PRO A 146 10.89 14.64 2.55
CA PRO A 146 10.54 13.46 1.76
C PRO A 146 9.69 12.47 2.55
N VAL A 147 8.54 12.10 1.97
CA VAL A 147 7.70 11.02 2.49
C VAL A 147 8.25 9.73 1.90
N THR A 148 8.96 8.95 2.72
CA THR A 148 9.51 7.67 2.29
C THR A 148 8.64 6.51 2.73
N LEU A 149 8.79 5.36 2.08
CA LEU A 149 8.13 4.12 2.45
C LEU A 149 8.38 3.76 3.92
N GLY A 150 9.61 3.94 4.44
CA GLY A 150 9.92 3.67 5.85
C GLY A 150 9.21 4.60 6.84
N THR A 151 8.95 5.86 6.47
CA THR A 151 8.10 6.76 7.28
C THR A 151 6.61 6.44 7.17
N GLY A 152 6.14 6.04 5.99
CA GLY A 152 4.75 5.64 5.76
C GLY A 152 4.39 4.30 6.41
N CYS A 153 5.34 3.36 6.47
CA CYS A 153 5.19 2.05 7.11
C CYS A 153 5.57 2.04 8.60
N GLY A 154 6.15 3.14 9.12
CA GLY A 154 6.57 3.29 10.52
C GLY A 154 7.96 2.69 10.78
N ARG A 155 8.90 3.50 11.28
CA ARG A 155 10.21 3.00 11.77
C ARG A 155 10.00 2.12 13.01
N GLY A 156 10.23 0.81 12.88
CA GLY A 156 10.30 -0.13 14.01
C GLY A 156 8.95 -0.59 14.58
N ALA A 157 7.85 -0.28 13.91
CA ALA A 157 6.63 -1.06 14.03
C ALA A 157 6.58 -2.02 12.83
N PRO A 158 6.13 -3.28 12.98
CA PRO A 158 5.75 -4.05 11.81
C PRO A 158 4.81 -3.16 11.03
N CYS A 159 5.03 -3.03 9.72
CA CYS A 159 4.17 -2.28 8.81
C CYS A 159 2.74 -2.45 9.34
N GLY A 160 2.11 -1.36 9.81
CA GLY A 160 0.90 -1.37 10.66
C GLY A 160 -0.36 -1.82 9.92
N TRP A 161 -0.20 -2.85 9.10
CA TRP A 161 -1.07 -3.43 8.09
C TRP A 161 -0.83 -4.95 8.16
N GLY A 162 -1.11 -5.52 9.34
CA GLY A 162 -1.08 -6.97 9.59
C GLY A 162 0.14 -7.48 10.35
N SER A 163 0.08 -7.47 11.68
CA SER A 163 0.89 -8.38 12.48
C SER A 163 0.11 -8.80 13.72
N ALA A 164 -0.69 -9.87 13.57
CA ALA A 164 -1.08 -10.69 14.69
C ALA A 164 0.18 -11.33 15.28
N ARG A 165 0.71 -10.76 16.36
CA ARG A 165 1.87 -11.31 17.06
C ARG A 165 1.47 -12.62 17.75
N THR A 166 2.03 -13.73 17.28
CA THR A 166 2.26 -14.94 18.09
C THR A 166 3.24 -14.60 19.21
N ALA A 167 2.74 -14.41 20.44
CA ALA A 167 3.59 -14.27 21.62
C ALA A 167 3.92 -15.66 22.18
N GLY A 168 5.23 -15.93 22.22
CA GLY A 168 5.82 -17.16 22.70
C GLY A 168 5.65 -17.40 24.20
N THR A 169 5.76 -18.69 24.50
CA THR A 169 5.92 -19.37 25.78
C THR A 169 6.90 -18.67 26.72
N ALA A 170 6.43 -18.27 27.91
CA ALA A 170 7.26 -17.97 29.06
C ALA A 170 7.21 -19.15 30.05
N SER A 171 8.31 -19.90 30.12
CA SER A 171 8.60 -20.92 31.13
C SER A 171 8.77 -20.26 32.51
N SER A 172 7.98 -20.67 33.50
CA SER A 172 8.19 -20.31 34.90
C SER A 172 9.06 -21.37 35.60
N SER A 173 10.26 -20.96 35.99
CA SER A 173 11.14 -21.72 36.89
C SER A 173 10.67 -21.56 38.33
N SER A 174 10.31 -22.66 38.99
CA SER A 174 10.02 -22.73 40.42
C SER A 174 11.32 -22.82 41.24
N SER A 175 11.58 -21.85 42.11
CA SER A 175 12.50 -22.03 43.25
C SER A 175 11.67 -22.10 44.53
N SER A 176 11.59 -23.30 45.12
CA SER A 176 11.18 -23.49 46.50
C SER A 176 12.35 -23.14 47.42
N ARG A 177 12.07 -22.37 48.47
CA ARG A 177 12.87 -22.39 49.70
C ARG A 177 12.02 -23.07 50.77
N ALA A 178 12.63 -24.07 51.41
CA ALA A 178 12.22 -24.59 52.72
C ALA A 178 12.74 -23.66 53.83
#